data_AF-A0A101I4E0-F1
#
_entry.id   AF-A0A101I4E0-F1
#
_cell.length_a   1.000
_cell.length_b   1.000
_cell.length_c   1.000
_cell.angle_alpha   90.00
_cell.angle_beta   90.00
_cell.angle_gamma   90.00
#
_symmetry.space_group_name_H-M   'P 1'
#
loop_
_entity.id
_entity.type
_entity.pdbx_description
1 polymer ?
#
loop_
_entity_poly.entity_id
_entity_poly.type
_entity_poly.pdbx_seq_one_letter_code
_entity_poly.pdbx_strand_id
1 'polypeptide(L)'
;MASLYRFFGFALLAIMTLIVWAYIDHRRNRKKATRYVKEKLQMPGVDFEMTRFVNMARIIRSASDSLLLVFFLKDRHIEIPGFRPEEVVNIPPDGVLLADGERSRSLVCVERGKNIFFLDMKDFVPETICYVKRGTGGVKFGEKEIPSSNRDWFLIDRTRGRTLCPPLRELERHPGDGFFHLQGIAPTEGFLLDEEGGLLLVDEQRGTFAFRKSGRDPLEVFSPGDIISVETNDEDPDLLDFEVGRKSKTAFTFEFNDAGEAAHWKAWFEKTKKEKTGSGEDARSVFLKLPLLKGI
;
A
#
# COMPACT_ATOMS: atom_id res chain seq x y z
N MET A 1 -43.14 -0.28 4.36
CA MET A 1 -42.46 -0.01 5.66
C MET A 1 -42.04 -1.28 6.41
N ALA A 2 -42.91 -2.26 6.66
CA ALA A 2 -42.54 -3.48 7.43
C ALA A 2 -41.38 -4.31 6.84
N SER A 3 -41.22 -4.35 5.51
CA SER A 3 -40.08 -5.01 4.84
C SER A 3 -38.74 -4.33 5.15
N LEU A 4 -38.72 -3.00 5.20
CA LEU A 4 -37.53 -2.21 5.49
C LEU A 4 -37.05 -2.43 6.94
N TYR A 5 -37.97 -2.43 7.91
CA TYR A 5 -37.65 -2.72 9.32
C TYR A 5 -37.12 -4.15 9.52
N ARG A 6 -37.66 -5.14 8.80
CA ARG A 6 -37.15 -6.52 8.82
C ARG A 6 -35.75 -6.61 8.21
N PHE A 7 -35.48 -5.89 7.12
CA PHE A 7 -34.16 -5.80 6.52
C PHE A 7 -33.13 -5.17 7.48
N PHE A 8 -33.47 -4.04 8.11
CA PHE A 8 -32.61 -3.41 9.12
C PHE A 8 -32.37 -4.31 10.33
N GLY A 9 -33.42 -4.98 10.83
CA GLY A 9 -33.29 -5.95 11.92
C GLY A 9 -32.36 -7.11 11.58
N PHE A 10 -32.47 -7.65 10.37
CA PHE A 10 -31.56 -8.69 9.88
C PHE A 10 -30.13 -8.19 9.72
N ALA A 11 -29.92 -7.01 9.13
CA ALA A 11 -28.60 -6.40 8.96
C ALA A 11 -27.91 -6.16 10.30
N LEU A 12 -28.65 -5.65 11.30
CA LEU A 12 -28.13 -5.46 12.65
C LEU A 12 -27.73 -6.78 13.30
N LEU A 13 -28.57 -7.82 13.18
CA LEU A 13 -28.27 -9.14 13.73
C LEU A 13 -27.04 -9.78 13.06
N ALA A 14 -26.89 -9.60 11.74
CA ALA A 14 -25.72 -10.05 11.00
C ALA A 14 -24.44 -9.34 11.47
N ILE A 15 -24.46 -8.01 11.62
CA ILE A 15 -23.33 -7.23 12.13
C ILE A 15 -22.95 -7.67 13.55
N MET A 16 -23.94 -7.79 14.45
CA MET A 16 -23.70 -8.25 15.82
C MET A 16 -23.09 -9.65 15.86
N THR A 17 -23.57 -10.56 15.01
CA THR A 17 -23.02 -11.92 14.90
C THR A 17 -21.56 -11.89 14.43
N LEU A 18 -21.22 -11.04 13.47
CA LEU A 18 -19.83 -10.86 13.01
C LEU A 18 -18.92 -10.29 14.10
N ILE A 19 -19.40 -9.31 14.88
CA ILE A 19 -18.65 -8.73 16.01
C ILE A 19 -18.37 -9.79 17.07
N VAL A 20 -19.39 -10.56 17.47
CA VAL A 20 -19.25 -11.64 18.45
C VAL A 20 -18.29 -12.71 17.94
N TRP A 21 -18.40 -13.09 16.66
CA TRP A 21 -17.49 -14.04 16.04
C TRP A 21 -16.04 -13.54 16.05
N ALA A 22 -15.80 -12.29 15.65
CA ALA A 22 -14.47 -11.68 15.65
C ALA A 22 -13.86 -11.63 17.07
N TYR A 23 -14.67 -11.30 18.09
CA TYR A 23 -14.24 -11.32 19.48
C TYR A 23 -13.86 -12.73 19.96
N ILE A 24 -14.67 -13.74 19.64
CA ILE A 24 -14.40 -15.13 19.98
C ILE A 24 -13.12 -15.61 19.29
N ASP A 25 -12.95 -15.30 17.99
CA ASP A 25 -11.76 -15.70 17.24
C ASP A 25 -10.50 -15.03 17.78
N HIS A 26 -10.54 -13.72 18.06
CA HIS A 26 -9.44 -13.00 18.70
C HIS A 26 -9.06 -13.63 20.05
N ARG A 27 -10.05 -13.92 20.92
CA ARG A 27 -9.80 -14.55 22.23
C ARG A 27 -9.18 -15.94 22.07
N ARG A 28 -9.66 -16.73 21.11
CA ARG A 28 -9.11 -18.06 20.81
C ARG A 28 -7.66 -17.97 20.32
N ASN A 29 -7.38 -17.06 19.39
CA ASN A 29 -6.06 -16.88 18.83
C ASN A 29 -5.07 -16.34 19.87
N ARG A 30 -5.50 -15.39 20.72
CA ARG A 30 -4.71 -14.93 21.86
C ARG A 30 -4.36 -16.08 22.82
N LYS A 31 -5.30 -16.97 23.14
CA LYS A 31 -5.00 -18.18 23.94
C LYS A 31 -3.97 -19.09 23.28
N LYS A 32 -4.05 -19.31 21.95
CA LYS A 32 -3.07 -20.10 21.20
C LYS A 32 -1.68 -19.44 21.21
N ALA A 33 -1.62 -18.14 21.00
CA ALA A 33 -0.38 -17.36 21.09
C ALA A 33 0.23 -17.46 22.49
N THR A 34 -0.55 -17.23 23.56
CA THR A 34 -0.08 -17.38 24.95
C THR A 34 0.45 -18.79 25.20
N ARG A 35 -0.24 -19.83 24.74
CA ARG A 35 0.23 -21.21 24.87
C ARG A 35 1.56 -21.41 24.17
N TYR A 36 1.68 -20.96 22.92
CA TYR A 36 2.92 -21.06 22.15
C TYR A 36 4.09 -20.38 22.88
N VAL A 37 3.88 -19.13 23.32
CA VAL A 37 4.92 -18.34 24.00
C VAL A 37 5.32 -18.98 25.33
N LYS A 38 4.34 -19.45 26.12
CA LYS A 38 4.61 -20.08 27.42
C LYS A 38 5.27 -21.44 27.28
N GLU A 39 4.70 -22.33 26.48
CA GLU A 39 5.07 -23.75 26.46
C GLU A 39 6.18 -24.04 25.46
N LYS A 40 6.14 -23.43 24.27
CA LYS A 40 7.12 -23.69 23.22
C LYS A 40 8.34 -22.78 23.30
N LEU A 41 8.13 -21.49 23.53
CA LEU A 41 9.23 -20.53 23.68
C LEU A 41 9.78 -20.47 25.11
N GLN A 42 9.10 -21.10 26.08
CA GLN A 42 9.48 -21.08 27.50
C GLN A 42 9.59 -19.66 28.07
N MET A 43 8.72 -18.75 27.61
CA MET A 43 8.67 -17.35 28.01
C MET A 43 7.37 -17.03 28.77
N PRO A 44 7.14 -17.61 29.97
CA PRO A 44 5.93 -17.35 30.74
C PRO A 44 5.87 -15.88 31.18
N GLY A 45 4.67 -15.28 31.11
CA GLY A 45 4.42 -13.93 31.61
C GLY A 45 4.92 -12.81 30.70
N VAL A 46 5.44 -13.11 29.51
CA VAL A 46 5.83 -12.11 28.52
C VAL A 46 4.60 -11.54 27.81
N ASP A 47 4.48 -10.22 27.83
CA ASP A 47 3.46 -9.50 27.09
C ASP A 47 3.72 -9.50 25.58
N PHE A 48 2.64 -9.51 24.81
CA PHE A 48 2.68 -9.48 23.36
C PHE A 48 1.45 -8.79 22.79
N GLU A 49 1.62 -8.26 21.58
CA GLU A 49 0.54 -7.63 20.82
C GLU A 49 0.17 -8.47 19.60
N MET A 50 -1.13 -8.64 19.36
CA MET A 50 -1.65 -9.38 18.21
C MET A 50 -1.85 -8.45 17.02
N THR A 51 -1.56 -8.92 15.81
CA THR A 51 -1.89 -8.20 14.57
C THR A 51 -3.29 -8.54 14.06
N ARG A 52 -3.88 -7.66 13.24
CA ARG A 52 -5.28 -7.80 12.78
C ARG A 52 -5.44 -8.84 11.66
N PHE A 53 -4.65 -8.72 10.60
CA PHE A 53 -4.83 -9.54 9.38
C PHE A 53 -3.91 -10.76 9.31
N VAL A 54 -2.76 -10.70 9.98
CA VAL A 54 -1.84 -11.83 10.13
C VAL A 54 -2.04 -12.44 11.50
N ASN A 55 -2.17 -13.76 11.61
CA ASN A 55 -2.23 -14.47 12.89
C ASN A 55 -0.85 -14.54 13.56
N MET A 56 -0.38 -13.39 14.00
CA MET A 56 0.96 -13.18 14.54
C MET A 56 0.87 -12.42 15.87
N ALA A 57 1.69 -12.86 16.82
CA ALA A 57 1.98 -12.12 18.04
C ALA A 57 3.37 -11.46 17.91
N ARG A 58 3.48 -10.22 18.40
CA ARG A 58 4.71 -9.43 18.42
C ARG A 58 5.19 -9.26 19.84
N ILE A 59 6.45 -9.60 20.10
CA ILE A 59 7.10 -9.45 21.41
C ILE A 59 8.31 -8.56 21.22
N ILE A 60 8.30 -7.38 21.86
CA ILE A 60 9.45 -6.49 21.90
C ILE A 60 10.32 -6.91 23.10
N ARG A 61 11.56 -7.33 22.84
CA ARG A 61 12.51 -7.77 23.86
C ARG A 61 13.50 -6.66 24.17
N SER A 62 13.12 -5.74 25.06
CA SER A 62 13.93 -4.56 25.40
C SER A 62 15.35 -4.89 25.88
N ALA A 63 15.53 -6.02 26.59
CA ALA A 63 16.84 -6.44 27.10
C ALA A 63 17.83 -6.86 25.99
N SER A 64 17.32 -7.31 24.84
CA SER A 64 18.13 -7.80 23.71
C SER A 64 17.98 -6.93 22.46
N ASP A 65 17.29 -5.80 22.55
CA ASP A 65 16.93 -4.92 21.43
C ASP A 65 16.43 -5.72 20.21
N SER A 66 15.56 -6.70 20.43
CA SER A 66 15.08 -7.59 19.37
C SER A 66 13.56 -7.68 19.33
N LEU A 67 13.03 -7.87 18.12
CA LEU A 67 11.63 -8.18 17.89
C LEU A 67 11.47 -9.67 17.63
N LEU A 68 10.62 -10.33 18.42
CA LEU A 68 10.22 -11.71 18.17
C LEU A 68 8.81 -11.75 17.56
N LEU A 69 8.72 -12.27 16.34
CA LEU A 69 7.48 -12.47 15.62
C LEU A 69 7.05 -13.93 15.75
N VAL A 70 5.84 -14.18 16.23
CA VAL A 70 5.33 -15.53 16.54
C VAL A 70 4.09 -15.83 15.70
N PHE A 71 4.26 -16.72 14.72
CA PHE A 71 3.20 -17.26 13.85
C PHE A 71 2.62 -18.55 14.43
N PHE A 72 1.91 -18.42 15.54
CA PHE A 72 1.46 -19.54 16.40
C PHE A 72 0.56 -20.56 15.68
N LEU A 73 -0.19 -20.16 14.64
CA LEU A 73 -1.00 -21.11 13.86
C LEU A 73 -0.17 -21.97 12.89
N LYS A 74 1.01 -21.49 12.50
CA LYS A 74 1.93 -22.20 11.60
C LYS A 74 3.09 -22.85 12.36
N ASP A 75 3.02 -22.80 13.68
CA ASP A 75 4.01 -23.34 14.61
C ASP A 75 5.42 -22.71 14.49
N ARG A 76 5.52 -21.47 13.98
CA ARG A 76 6.78 -20.80 13.62
C ARG A 76 7.01 -19.50 14.39
N HIS A 77 8.27 -19.09 14.52
CA HIS A 77 8.67 -17.78 15.00
C HIS A 77 9.98 -17.33 14.34
N ILE A 78 10.23 -16.03 14.36
CA ILE A 78 11.48 -15.43 13.88
C ILE A 78 11.88 -14.30 14.81
N GLU A 79 13.14 -14.32 15.25
CA GLU A 79 13.75 -13.21 15.98
C GLU A 79 14.46 -12.28 14.99
N ILE A 80 14.17 -10.99 15.10
CA ILE A 80 14.77 -9.93 14.32
C ILE A 80 15.61 -9.06 15.26
N PRO A 81 16.95 -9.22 15.25
CA PRO A 81 17.83 -8.41 16.06
C PRO A 81 17.82 -6.94 15.61
N GLY A 82 17.95 -6.03 16.57
CA GLY A 82 18.08 -4.58 16.32
C GLY A 82 16.89 -4.02 15.54
N PHE A 83 15.68 -4.44 15.87
CA PHE A 83 14.47 -3.96 15.20
C PHE A 83 13.39 -3.65 16.23
N ARG A 84 12.92 -2.41 16.22
CA ARG A 84 11.89 -1.94 17.14
C ARG A 84 10.82 -1.19 16.35
N PRO A 85 9.64 -1.81 16.13
CA PRO A 85 8.61 -1.17 15.34
C PRO A 85 7.95 -0.04 16.14
N GLU A 86 8.04 1.17 15.60
CA GLU A 86 7.36 2.36 16.12
C GLU A 86 5.96 2.48 15.51
N GLU A 87 5.82 2.05 14.25
CA GLU A 87 4.56 2.09 13.51
C GLU A 87 4.17 0.71 12.99
N VAL A 88 2.85 0.48 12.96
CA VAL A 88 2.24 -0.76 12.49
C VAL A 88 1.12 -0.43 11.53
N VAL A 89 1.33 -0.77 10.26
CA VAL A 89 0.35 -0.56 9.20
C VAL A 89 -0.30 -1.89 8.84
N ASN A 90 -1.61 -2.00 9.06
CA ASN A 90 -2.36 -3.18 8.65
C ASN A 90 -2.61 -3.12 7.14
N ILE A 91 -2.15 -4.13 6.40
CA ILE A 91 -2.27 -4.21 4.94
C ILE A 91 -3.38 -5.21 4.61
N PRO A 92 -4.53 -4.80 4.08
CA PRO A 92 -5.58 -5.73 3.73
C PRO A 92 -5.22 -6.54 2.46
N PRO A 93 -5.78 -7.76 2.34
CA PRO A 93 -6.64 -8.43 3.31
C PRO A 93 -5.88 -9.20 4.41
N ASP A 94 -4.58 -9.42 4.24
CA ASP A 94 -3.85 -10.51 4.86
C ASP A 94 -2.42 -10.16 5.28
N GLY A 95 -2.09 -8.87 5.37
CA GLY A 95 -0.75 -8.38 5.61
C GLY A 95 -0.62 -7.38 6.76
N VAL A 96 0.63 -7.15 7.15
CA VAL A 96 1.05 -6.10 8.08
C VAL A 96 2.45 -5.63 7.71
N LEU A 97 2.67 -4.32 7.77
CA LEU A 97 3.99 -3.71 7.73
C LEU A 97 4.32 -3.15 9.11
N LEU A 98 5.53 -3.46 9.57
CA LEU A 98 6.11 -2.95 10.81
C LEU A 98 7.25 -2.01 10.42
N ALA A 99 7.22 -0.76 10.86
CA ALA A 99 8.24 0.23 10.51
C ALA A 99 9.06 0.64 11.73
N ASP A 100 10.38 0.64 11.56
CA ASP A 100 11.39 1.13 12.51
C ASP A 100 11.98 2.41 11.89
N GLY A 101 11.50 3.57 12.38
CA GLY A 101 11.86 4.88 11.88
C GLY A 101 13.32 5.21 12.13
N GLU A 102 13.80 4.95 13.35
CA GLU A 102 15.19 5.18 13.77
C GLU A 102 16.21 4.50 12.84
N ARG A 103 15.94 3.26 12.45
CA ARG A 103 16.85 2.47 11.60
C ARG A 103 16.46 2.46 10.12
N SER A 104 15.45 3.25 9.74
CA SER A 104 14.98 3.35 8.34
C SER A 104 14.63 2.00 7.72
N ARG A 105 13.92 1.14 8.46
CA ARG A 105 13.70 -0.27 8.05
C ARG A 105 12.24 -0.65 8.24
N SER A 106 11.69 -1.42 7.31
CA SER A 106 10.34 -1.96 7.41
C SER A 106 10.33 -3.47 7.21
N LEU A 107 9.48 -4.18 7.96
CA LEU A 107 9.21 -5.61 7.79
C LEU A 107 7.78 -5.80 7.31
N VAL A 108 7.60 -6.49 6.20
CA VAL A 108 6.28 -6.82 5.65
C VAL A 108 6.01 -8.31 5.85
N CYS A 109 4.90 -8.64 6.50
CA CYS A 109 4.42 -10.00 6.68
C CYS A 109 3.07 -10.16 5.98
N VAL A 110 2.89 -11.23 5.21
CA VAL A 110 1.62 -11.55 4.53
C VAL A 110 1.26 -13.02 4.73
N GLU A 111 0.03 -13.31 5.16
CA GLU A 111 -0.48 -14.67 5.39
C GLU A 111 -1.42 -15.12 4.26
N ARG A 112 -0.96 -16.04 3.40
CA ARG A 112 -1.81 -16.60 2.33
C ARG A 112 -2.01 -18.08 2.48
N GLY A 113 -3.26 -18.47 2.74
CA GLY A 113 -3.63 -19.85 3.01
C GLY A 113 -2.85 -20.41 4.20
N LYS A 114 -1.94 -21.35 3.94
CA LYS A 114 -1.08 -21.95 4.99
C LYS A 114 0.33 -21.36 5.07
N ASN A 115 0.65 -20.40 4.21
CA ASN A 115 1.99 -19.86 4.05
C ASN A 115 2.12 -18.47 4.66
N ILE A 116 3.29 -18.19 5.22
CA ILE A 116 3.70 -16.86 5.66
C ILE A 116 4.78 -16.37 4.70
N PHE A 117 4.58 -15.18 4.16
CA PHE A 117 5.56 -14.47 3.36
C PHE A 117 6.13 -13.33 4.18
N PHE A 118 7.42 -13.09 4.05
CA PHE A 118 8.16 -12.15 4.86
C PHE A 118 9.15 -11.37 4.01
N LEU A 119 9.10 -10.05 4.03
CA LEU A 119 10.04 -9.19 3.31
C LEU A 119 10.65 -8.18 4.28
N ASP A 120 11.97 -8.10 4.27
CA ASP A 120 12.74 -7.09 4.99
C ASP A 120 13.16 -5.99 4.02
N MET A 121 12.67 -4.78 4.25
CA MET A 121 12.88 -3.61 3.41
C MET A 121 13.77 -2.61 4.13
N LYS A 122 14.93 -2.33 3.54
CA LYS A 122 15.81 -1.24 3.99
C LYS A 122 15.45 0.07 3.29
N ASP A 123 15.67 1.16 4.00
CA ASP A 123 15.47 2.52 3.52
C ASP A 123 14.02 2.78 3.08
N PHE A 124 13.05 2.24 3.81
CA PHE A 124 11.63 2.47 3.57
C PHE A 124 10.90 2.52 4.90
N VAL A 125 10.28 3.66 5.20
CA VAL A 125 9.44 3.89 6.38
C VAL A 125 8.25 4.72 5.91
N PRO A 126 7.06 4.10 5.75
CA PRO A 126 5.91 4.83 5.26
C PRO A 126 5.41 5.81 6.31
N GLU A 127 5.12 7.03 5.89
CA GLU A 127 4.60 8.13 6.73
C GLU A 127 3.16 8.49 6.35
N THR A 128 2.75 8.14 5.14
CA THR A 128 1.43 8.46 4.59
C THR A 128 0.84 7.23 3.92
N ILE A 129 -0.45 6.99 4.18
CA ILE A 129 -1.24 6.00 3.45
C ILE A 129 -2.13 6.76 2.46
N CYS A 130 -2.24 6.23 1.24
CA CYS A 130 -3.27 6.65 0.31
C CYS A 130 -3.96 5.44 -0.36
N TYR A 131 -5.16 5.64 -0.90
CA TYR A 131 -5.89 4.58 -1.60
C TYR A 131 -6.94 5.12 -2.56
N VAL A 132 -7.34 4.31 -3.54
CA VAL A 132 -8.41 4.65 -4.50
C VAL A 132 -9.78 4.33 -3.90
N LYS A 133 -10.67 5.32 -3.78
CA LYS A 133 -12.02 5.11 -3.26
C LYS A 133 -12.99 4.80 -4.39
N ARG A 134 -13.34 3.51 -4.52
CA ARG A 134 -14.35 3.04 -5.47
C ARG A 134 -15.69 3.74 -5.24
N GLY A 135 -16.32 4.21 -6.32
CA GLY A 135 -17.63 4.86 -6.31
C GLY A 135 -17.62 6.36 -6.00
N THR A 136 -16.48 6.95 -5.63
CA THR A 136 -16.35 8.42 -5.52
C THR A 136 -15.32 9.00 -6.50
N GLY A 137 -14.82 8.19 -7.43
CA GLY A 137 -13.98 8.67 -8.53
C GLY A 137 -12.60 9.22 -8.15
N GLY A 138 -12.06 8.96 -6.95
CA GLY A 138 -10.89 9.70 -6.47
C GLY A 138 -9.91 8.95 -5.58
N VAL A 139 -8.71 9.51 -5.45
CA VAL A 139 -7.62 9.04 -4.57
C VAL A 139 -7.67 9.82 -3.26
N LYS A 140 -7.46 9.13 -2.12
CA LYS A 140 -7.48 9.74 -0.79
C LYS A 140 -6.13 9.62 -0.12
N PHE A 141 -5.59 10.72 0.38
CA PHE A 141 -4.29 10.81 1.05
C PHE A 141 -4.42 11.11 2.55
N GLY A 142 -3.38 10.76 3.32
CA GLY A 142 -3.29 11.10 4.75
C GLY A 142 -4.13 10.20 5.67
N GLU A 143 -4.48 9.01 5.18
CA GLU A 143 -5.36 8.10 5.89
C GLU A 143 -4.59 7.34 6.99
N LYS A 144 -5.26 7.00 8.08
CA LYS A 144 -4.65 6.25 9.21
C LYS A 144 -4.68 4.74 9.01
N GLU A 145 -5.63 4.26 8.20
CA GLU A 145 -5.78 2.84 7.89
C GLU A 145 -6.27 2.66 6.46
N ILE A 146 -5.93 1.51 5.88
CA ILE A 146 -6.45 1.09 4.57
C ILE A 146 -7.80 0.38 4.81
N PRO A 147 -8.91 0.82 4.16
CA PRO A 147 -10.18 0.11 4.25
C PRO A 147 -10.01 -1.35 3.82
N SER A 148 -10.55 -2.28 4.61
CA SER A 148 -10.28 -3.72 4.43
C SER A 148 -10.75 -4.30 3.09
N SER A 149 -11.70 -3.64 2.42
CA SER A 149 -12.19 -4.02 1.09
C SER A 149 -11.34 -3.43 -0.04
N ASN A 150 -10.47 -2.48 0.26
CA ASN A 150 -9.67 -1.80 -0.74
C ASN A 150 -8.47 -2.64 -1.16
N ARG A 151 -8.23 -2.68 -2.46
CA ARG A 151 -7.16 -3.44 -3.10
C ARG A 151 -6.12 -2.57 -3.76
N ASP A 152 -6.40 -1.27 -3.86
CA ASP A 152 -5.57 -0.31 -4.55
C ASP A 152 -5.18 0.80 -3.57
N TRP A 153 -4.04 0.57 -2.94
CA TRP A 153 -3.53 1.35 -1.83
C TRP A 153 -2.03 1.58 -2.00
N PHE A 154 -1.52 2.59 -1.33
CA PHE A 154 -0.14 3.03 -1.43
C PHE A 154 0.37 3.41 -0.04
N LEU A 155 1.56 2.92 0.30
CA LEU A 155 2.31 3.31 1.48
C LEU A 155 3.46 4.20 1.02
N ILE A 156 3.50 5.43 1.52
CA ILE A 156 4.35 6.49 0.97
C ILE A 156 5.38 6.93 2.03
N ASP A 157 6.65 6.77 1.69
CA ASP A 157 7.80 7.34 2.41
C ASP A 157 8.16 8.67 1.72
N ARG A 158 7.67 9.78 2.26
CA ARG A 158 7.87 11.11 1.67
C ARG A 158 9.31 11.58 1.80
N THR A 159 9.97 11.24 2.90
CA THR A 159 11.37 11.57 3.15
C THR A 159 12.27 11.02 2.05
N ARG A 160 12.10 9.74 1.68
CA ARG A 160 12.97 9.05 0.71
C ARG A 160 12.42 9.02 -0.71
N GLY A 161 11.22 9.55 -0.95
CA GLY A 161 10.61 9.53 -2.29
C GLY A 161 10.31 8.12 -2.76
N ARG A 162 9.71 7.29 -1.89
CA ARG A 162 9.42 5.88 -2.19
C ARG A 162 7.98 5.57 -1.90
N THR A 163 7.38 4.73 -2.74
CA THR A 163 5.99 4.30 -2.58
C THR A 163 5.88 2.79 -2.78
N LEU A 164 5.20 2.11 -1.87
CA LEU A 164 4.90 0.68 -1.95
C LEU A 164 3.42 0.47 -2.27
N CYS A 165 3.10 -0.35 -3.27
CA CYS A 165 1.72 -0.66 -3.64
C CYS A 165 1.56 -2.14 -4.05
N PRO A 166 0.35 -2.72 -3.95
CA PRO A 166 0.10 -4.09 -4.36
C PRO A 166 -0.03 -4.18 -5.89
N PRO A 167 0.31 -5.33 -6.51
CA PRO A 167 -0.18 -5.64 -7.84
C PRO A 167 -1.70 -5.78 -7.80
N LEU A 168 -2.38 -5.18 -8.78
CA LEU A 168 -3.81 -5.40 -8.96
C LEU A 168 -4.09 -6.83 -9.44
N ARG A 169 -5.29 -7.36 -9.20
CA ARG A 169 -5.61 -8.76 -9.54
C ARG A 169 -5.71 -8.97 -11.04
N GLU A 170 -6.08 -7.92 -11.73
CA GLU A 170 -6.28 -7.83 -13.16
C GLU A 170 -4.93 -7.86 -13.91
N LEU A 171 -3.81 -7.63 -13.21
CA LEU A 171 -2.47 -7.75 -13.75
C LEU A 171 -2.11 -9.23 -14.01
N GLU A 172 -1.94 -9.58 -15.29
CA GLU A 172 -1.66 -10.95 -15.73
C GLU A 172 -0.29 -11.47 -15.27
N ARG A 173 0.71 -10.58 -15.14
CA ARG A 173 2.05 -10.90 -14.68
C ARG A 173 2.20 -10.51 -13.21
N HIS A 174 2.48 -11.49 -12.35
CA HIS A 174 2.63 -11.36 -10.89
C HIS A 174 1.33 -11.16 -10.07
N PRO A 175 0.27 -11.97 -10.27
CA PRO A 175 -0.92 -11.86 -9.43
C PRO A 175 -0.57 -12.21 -7.97
N GLY A 176 -0.58 -11.19 -7.12
CA GLY A 176 -0.41 -11.33 -5.68
C GLY A 176 1.03 -11.54 -5.19
N ASP A 177 1.97 -12.10 -5.95
CA ASP A 177 3.27 -12.61 -5.43
C ASP A 177 4.26 -11.59 -4.82
N GLY A 178 3.88 -10.32 -4.66
CA GLY A 178 4.79 -9.28 -4.22
C GLY A 178 4.13 -7.91 -4.09
N PHE A 179 4.96 -6.88 -4.13
CA PHE A 179 4.58 -5.47 -4.15
C PHE A 179 5.40 -4.74 -5.22
N PHE A 180 4.85 -3.68 -5.79
CA PHE A 180 5.65 -2.71 -6.53
C PHE A 180 6.23 -1.69 -5.56
N HIS A 181 7.54 -1.50 -5.65
CA HIS A 181 8.28 -0.47 -4.95
C HIS A 181 8.71 0.58 -5.98
N LEU A 182 8.01 1.70 -5.94
CA LEU A 182 8.21 2.86 -6.79
C LEU A 182 9.29 3.73 -6.17
N GLN A 183 10.39 3.92 -6.88
CA GLN A 183 11.52 4.75 -6.47
C GLN A 183 11.45 6.10 -7.17
N GLY A 184 11.80 7.17 -6.46
CA GLY A 184 11.80 8.53 -6.98
C GLY A 184 10.44 9.23 -6.93
N ILE A 185 9.42 8.62 -6.32
CA ILE A 185 8.07 9.20 -6.22
C ILE A 185 7.45 8.99 -4.83
N ALA A 186 6.95 10.08 -4.24
CA ALA A 186 6.10 10.08 -3.06
C ALA A 186 4.89 11.01 -3.31
N PRO A 187 3.79 10.48 -3.85
CA PRO A 187 2.73 11.30 -4.41
C PRO A 187 2.04 12.18 -3.35
N THR A 188 1.70 13.40 -3.76
CA THR A 188 0.87 14.36 -3.04
C THR A 188 -0.56 14.36 -3.56
N GLU A 189 -0.74 14.08 -4.85
CA GLU A 189 -2.02 14.12 -5.56
C GLU A 189 -2.26 12.85 -6.36
N GLY A 190 -3.53 12.58 -6.67
CA GLY A 190 -3.89 11.39 -7.43
C GLY A 190 -5.30 11.43 -8.02
N PHE A 191 -5.43 10.87 -9.21
CA PHE A 191 -6.62 10.93 -10.07
C PHE A 191 -6.97 9.53 -10.55
N LEU A 192 -8.21 9.10 -10.27
CA LEU A 192 -8.77 7.91 -10.88
C LEU A 192 -9.37 8.34 -12.22
N LEU A 193 -8.87 7.75 -13.30
CA LEU A 193 -9.18 8.20 -14.66
C LEU A 193 -10.42 7.52 -15.20
N ASP A 194 -10.59 6.23 -14.88
CA ASP A 194 -11.70 5.43 -15.35
C ASP A 194 -12.03 4.30 -14.37
N GLU A 195 -13.13 3.61 -14.64
CA GLU A 195 -13.54 2.42 -13.87
C GLU A 195 -12.67 1.19 -14.19
N GLU A 196 -11.90 1.20 -15.28
CA GLU A 196 -10.97 0.12 -15.65
C GLU A 196 -9.70 0.13 -14.79
N GLY A 197 -9.51 1.18 -13.98
CA GLY A 197 -8.45 1.32 -13.00
C GLY A 197 -7.29 2.19 -13.48
N GLY A 198 -7.47 2.97 -14.55
CA GLY A 198 -6.53 4.01 -14.96
C GLY A 198 -6.25 4.97 -13.81
N LEU A 199 -4.97 5.26 -13.55
CA LEU A 199 -4.55 6.03 -12.38
C LEU A 199 -3.37 6.92 -12.73
N LEU A 200 -3.46 8.18 -12.30
CA LEU A 200 -2.35 9.13 -12.29
C LEU A 200 -2.04 9.50 -10.83
N LEU A 201 -0.78 9.39 -10.43
CA LEU A 201 -0.27 9.86 -9.15
C LEU A 201 0.80 10.92 -9.41
N VAL A 202 0.72 12.06 -8.73
CA VAL A 202 1.65 13.18 -8.93
C VAL A 202 2.40 13.47 -7.63
N ASP A 203 3.73 13.58 -7.71
CA ASP A 203 4.58 14.13 -6.65
C ASP A 203 4.99 15.54 -7.06
N GLU A 204 4.26 16.52 -6.55
CA GLU A 204 4.49 17.93 -6.90
C GLU A 204 5.89 18.41 -6.50
N GLN A 205 6.37 17.92 -5.35
CA GLN A 205 7.64 18.32 -4.77
C GLN A 205 8.80 17.88 -5.66
N ARG A 206 8.79 16.64 -6.16
CA ARG A 206 9.84 16.09 -7.03
C ARG A 206 9.61 16.38 -8.51
N GLY A 207 8.38 16.70 -8.90
CA GLY A 207 8.02 16.83 -10.32
C GLY A 207 7.88 15.49 -11.04
N THR A 208 7.89 14.38 -10.30
CA THR A 208 7.71 13.04 -10.83
C THR A 208 6.25 12.64 -10.76
N PHE A 209 5.85 11.71 -11.60
CA PHE A 209 4.48 11.21 -11.64
C PHE A 209 4.51 9.72 -11.98
N ALA A 210 3.48 9.01 -11.55
CA ALA A 210 3.31 7.61 -11.87
C ALA A 210 1.96 7.37 -12.52
N PHE A 211 1.94 6.51 -13.51
CA PHE A 211 0.78 6.28 -14.34
C PHE A 211 0.59 4.80 -14.64
N ARG A 212 -0.68 4.38 -14.72
CA ARG A 212 -1.10 3.15 -15.40
C ARG A 212 -2.37 3.44 -16.17
N LYS A 213 -2.49 2.80 -17.34
CA LYS A 213 -3.64 2.98 -18.23
C LYS A 213 -4.86 2.21 -17.73
N SER A 214 -4.65 1.01 -17.21
CA SER A 214 -5.72 0.19 -16.67
C SER A 214 -5.23 -0.59 -15.45
N GLY A 215 -6.14 -1.27 -14.75
CA GLY A 215 -5.79 -2.19 -13.67
C GLY A 215 -4.99 -3.41 -14.12
N ARG A 216 -4.86 -3.64 -15.44
CA ARG A 216 -4.05 -4.71 -16.03
C ARG A 216 -2.60 -4.29 -16.30
N ASP A 217 -2.29 -3.02 -16.14
CA ASP A 217 -0.97 -2.45 -16.40
C ASP A 217 -0.23 -2.18 -15.08
N PRO A 218 1.09 -2.39 -15.02
CA PRO A 218 1.87 -1.96 -13.88
C PRO A 218 1.89 -0.43 -13.78
N LEU A 219 2.00 0.10 -12.56
CA LEU A 219 2.23 1.53 -12.38
C LEU A 219 3.69 1.86 -12.76
N GLU A 220 3.85 2.66 -13.79
CA GLU A 220 5.15 3.15 -14.27
C GLU A 220 5.44 4.54 -13.69
N VAL A 221 6.72 4.83 -13.44
CA VAL A 221 7.15 6.12 -12.85
C VAL A 221 7.95 6.89 -13.89
N PHE A 222 7.61 8.17 -14.04
CA PHE A 222 8.18 9.09 -15.01
C PHE A 222 8.79 10.31 -14.31
N SER A 223 9.90 10.77 -14.87
CA SER A 223 10.61 11.99 -14.46
C SER A 223 10.20 13.19 -15.32
N PRO A 224 10.47 14.43 -14.87
CA PRO A 224 10.23 15.63 -15.69
C PRO A 224 10.83 15.56 -17.10
N GLY A 225 12.02 14.97 -17.23
CA GLY A 225 12.71 14.80 -18.52
C GLY A 225 12.06 13.79 -19.46
N ASP A 226 11.17 12.93 -18.97
CA ASP A 226 10.44 11.97 -19.81
C ASP A 226 9.25 12.63 -20.53
N ILE A 227 8.88 13.87 -20.19
CA ILE A 227 7.73 14.58 -20.76
C ILE A 227 8.07 15.11 -22.17
N ILE A 228 7.39 14.59 -23.19
CA ILE A 228 7.53 15.01 -24.60
C ILE A 228 6.58 16.17 -24.90
N SER A 229 5.28 16.03 -24.64
CA SER A 229 4.27 17.07 -24.87
C SER A 229 3.13 16.99 -23.86
N VAL A 230 2.49 18.14 -23.64
CA VAL A 230 1.35 18.31 -22.74
C VAL A 230 0.40 19.31 -23.37
N GLU A 231 -0.75 18.86 -23.82
CA GLU A 231 -1.71 19.67 -24.57
C GLU A 231 -3.11 19.48 -24.02
N THR A 232 -3.92 20.53 -24.07
CA THR A 232 -5.35 20.46 -23.78
C THR A 232 -6.06 20.24 -25.10
N ASN A 233 -7.11 19.42 -25.11
CA ASN A 233 -7.87 19.19 -26.33
C ASN A 233 -8.73 20.43 -26.66
N ASP A 234 -8.66 20.92 -27.90
CA ASP A 234 -9.41 22.11 -28.33
C ASP A 234 -10.92 21.86 -28.43
N GLU A 235 -11.33 20.62 -28.69
CA GLU A 235 -12.74 20.22 -28.78
C GLU A 235 -13.33 19.87 -27.40
N ASP A 236 -12.49 19.34 -26.50
CA ASP A 236 -12.85 18.98 -25.13
C ASP A 236 -11.82 19.50 -24.12
N PRO A 237 -11.96 20.76 -23.67
CA PRO A 237 -10.96 21.44 -22.84
C PRO A 237 -10.71 20.79 -21.47
N ASP A 238 -11.57 19.85 -21.06
CA ASP A 238 -11.48 19.09 -19.82
C ASP A 238 -10.47 17.93 -19.95
N LEU A 239 -10.05 17.63 -21.19
CA LEU A 239 -9.06 16.61 -21.51
C LEU A 239 -7.64 17.17 -21.61
N LEU A 240 -6.70 16.46 -20.99
CA LEU A 240 -5.27 16.70 -21.08
C LEU A 240 -4.58 15.53 -21.79
N ASP A 241 -4.08 15.80 -22.99
CA ASP A 241 -3.25 14.89 -23.76
C ASP A 241 -1.78 15.02 -23.35
N PHE A 242 -1.16 13.87 -23.09
CA PHE A 242 0.15 13.78 -22.49
C PHE A 242 0.99 12.74 -23.22
N GLU A 243 2.11 13.16 -23.81
CA GLU A 243 3.08 12.25 -24.41
C GLU A 243 4.33 12.18 -23.54
N VAL A 244 4.72 10.97 -23.15
CA VAL A 244 5.99 10.68 -22.48
C VAL A 244 6.83 9.74 -23.31
N GLY A 245 8.15 9.79 -23.11
CA GLY A 245 9.03 8.82 -23.73
C GLY A 245 10.33 8.66 -22.98
N ARG A 246 10.55 7.44 -22.49
CA ARG A 246 11.83 7.01 -21.93
C ARG A 246 12.53 5.96 -22.79
N LYS A 247 11.79 4.90 -23.16
CA LYS A 247 12.24 3.83 -24.07
C LYS A 247 11.34 3.69 -25.29
N SER A 248 10.03 3.83 -25.08
CA SER A 248 8.99 3.95 -26.09
C SER A 248 8.18 5.20 -25.81
N LYS A 249 7.69 5.83 -26.87
CA LYS A 249 6.69 6.88 -26.76
C LYS A 249 5.40 6.27 -26.25
N THR A 250 4.76 6.95 -25.30
CA THR A 250 3.46 6.54 -24.78
C THR A 250 2.63 7.79 -24.61
N ALA A 251 1.43 7.77 -25.19
CA ALA A 251 0.47 8.86 -25.14
C ALA A 251 -0.71 8.46 -24.26
N PHE A 252 -1.18 9.40 -23.46
CA PHE A 252 -2.30 9.26 -22.55
C PHE A 252 -3.19 10.48 -22.64
N THR A 253 -4.48 10.28 -22.41
CA THR A 253 -5.47 11.35 -22.32
C THR A 253 -6.10 11.25 -20.94
N PHE A 254 -6.17 12.38 -20.24
CA PHE A 254 -6.72 12.47 -18.90
C PHE A 254 -7.95 13.37 -18.91
N GLU A 255 -9.09 12.84 -18.48
CA GLU A 255 -10.28 13.63 -18.22
C GLU A 255 -10.22 14.17 -16.79
N PHE A 256 -10.32 15.48 -16.63
CA PHE A 256 -10.43 16.16 -15.34
C PHE A 256 -11.88 16.59 -15.09
N ASN A 257 -12.17 17.11 -13.88
CA ASN A 257 -13.54 17.51 -13.55
C ASN A 257 -14.01 18.73 -14.37
N ASP A 258 -13.06 19.59 -14.78
CA ASP A 258 -13.31 20.77 -15.60
C ASP A 258 -12.03 21.27 -16.32
N ALA A 259 -12.23 22.08 -17.34
CA ALA A 259 -11.17 22.75 -18.10
C ALA A 259 -10.16 23.55 -17.28
N GLY A 260 -10.57 24.11 -16.14
CA GLY A 260 -9.70 24.87 -15.24
C GLY A 260 -8.69 23.97 -14.53
N GLU A 261 -9.14 22.80 -14.07
CA GLU A 261 -8.29 21.76 -13.50
C GLU A 261 -7.32 21.20 -14.56
N ALA A 262 -7.80 20.90 -15.77
CA ALA A 262 -6.94 20.46 -16.88
C ALA A 262 -5.87 21.51 -17.24
N ALA A 263 -6.25 22.78 -17.35
CA ALA A 263 -5.31 23.87 -17.62
C ALA A 263 -4.30 24.09 -16.48
N HIS A 264 -4.72 23.92 -15.22
CA HIS A 264 -3.82 23.97 -14.07
C HIS A 264 -2.74 22.89 -14.17
N TRP A 265 -3.14 21.64 -14.41
CA TRP A 265 -2.20 20.53 -14.53
C TRP A 265 -1.30 20.65 -15.76
N LYS A 266 -1.82 21.11 -16.91
CA LYS A 266 -1.00 21.47 -18.08
C LYS A 266 0.12 22.43 -17.70
N ALA A 267 -0.23 23.54 -17.08
CA ALA A 267 0.75 24.56 -16.68
C ALA A 267 1.78 24.00 -15.69
N TRP A 268 1.35 23.16 -14.75
CA TRP A 268 2.25 22.50 -13.80
C TRP A 268 3.25 21.57 -14.50
N PHE A 269 2.79 20.71 -15.41
CA PHE A 269 3.68 19.79 -16.14
C PHE A 269 4.63 20.52 -17.09
N GLU A 270 4.16 21.54 -17.81
CA GLU A 270 5.01 22.37 -18.68
C GLU A 270 6.10 23.09 -17.88
N LYS A 271 5.74 23.63 -16.71
CA LYS A 271 6.69 24.27 -15.81
C LYS A 271 7.69 23.25 -15.28
N THR A 272 7.21 22.10 -14.82
CA THR A 272 8.04 21.00 -14.29
C THR A 272 9.05 20.50 -15.32
N LYS A 273 8.61 20.31 -16.58
CA LYS A 273 9.48 19.95 -17.71
C LYS A 273 10.61 20.95 -17.93
N LYS A 274 10.37 22.26 -17.77
CA LYS A 274 11.36 23.32 -17.97
C LYS A 274 12.33 23.45 -16.79
N GLU A 275 11.81 23.37 -15.55
CA GLU A 275 12.55 23.75 -14.34
C GLU A 275 13.30 22.60 -13.67
N LYS A 276 12.83 21.35 -13.83
CA LYS A 276 13.37 20.18 -13.10
C LYS A 276 14.07 19.18 -14.02
N THR A 277 14.92 19.67 -14.92
CA THR A 277 15.70 18.87 -15.89
C THR A 277 16.85 18.04 -15.30
N GLY A 278 16.92 17.93 -13.96
CA GLY A 278 17.94 17.13 -13.28
C GLY A 278 17.55 15.66 -13.17
N SER A 279 18.54 14.77 -13.27
CA SER A 279 18.42 13.33 -12.99
C SER A 279 18.04 13.10 -11.53
N GLY A 280 16.74 13.13 -11.22
CA GLY A 280 16.25 12.52 -9.99
C GLY A 280 16.70 11.06 -9.97
N GLU A 281 17.16 10.57 -8.82
CA GLU A 281 17.47 9.15 -8.60
C GLU A 281 16.52 8.26 -9.41
N ASP A 282 17.07 7.41 -10.27
CA ASP A 282 16.36 6.67 -11.33
C ASP A 282 14.90 6.36 -10.99
N ALA A 283 13.99 7.26 -11.37
CA ALA A 283 12.57 7.07 -11.12
C ALA A 283 12.15 5.77 -11.80
N ARG A 284 11.70 4.77 -11.04
CA ARG A 284 11.43 3.45 -11.59
C ARG A 284 10.50 2.63 -10.72
N SER A 285 9.83 1.69 -11.35
CA SER A 285 9.01 0.68 -10.68
C SER A 285 9.82 -0.61 -10.55
N VAL A 286 9.97 -1.12 -9.32
CA VAL A 286 10.65 -2.38 -9.03
C VAL A 286 9.66 -3.34 -8.40
N PHE A 287 9.48 -4.52 -8.99
CA PHE A 287 8.66 -5.56 -8.36
C PHE A 287 9.46 -6.31 -7.30
N LEU A 288 9.02 -6.21 -6.04
CA LEU A 288 9.56 -6.92 -4.90
C LEU A 288 8.76 -8.20 -4.68
N LYS A 289 9.34 -9.35 -5.07
CA LYS A 289 8.74 -10.65 -4.80
C LYS A 289 8.76 -10.93 -3.31
N LEU A 290 7.63 -11.39 -2.77
CA LEU A 290 7.50 -11.83 -1.40
C LEU A 290 8.11 -13.24 -1.24
N PRO A 291 9.20 -13.42 -0.49
CA PRO A 291 9.74 -14.74 -0.27
C PRO A 291 8.92 -15.46 0.79
N LEU A 292 8.72 -16.77 0.57
CA LEU A 292 8.14 -17.64 1.58
C LEU A 292 9.08 -17.68 2.79
N LEU A 293 8.53 -17.46 3.99
CA LEU A 293 9.25 -17.72 5.22
C LEU A 293 9.49 -19.23 5.33
N LYS A 294 10.66 -19.69 4.88
CA LYS A 294 11.09 -21.08 5.05
C LYS A 294 11.47 -21.30 6.51
N GLY A 295 11.12 -22.48 7.04
CA GLY A 295 11.29 -22.77 8.46
C GLY A 295 12.73 -22.58 8.91
N ILE A 296 12.88 -22.00 10.11
CA ILE A 296 14.02 -22.26 11.00
C ILE A 296 13.59 -23.44 11.88
#